data_AF-A0A7C4VJK2-F1
#
_entry.id   AF-A0A7C4VJK2-F1
#
_cell.length_a   1.000
_cell.length_b   1.000
_cell.length_c   1.000
_cell.angle_alpha   90.00
_cell.angle_beta   90.00
_cell.angle_gamma   90.00
#
_symmetry.space_group_name_H-M   'P 1'
#
loop_
_entity.id
_entity.type
_entity.pdbx_description
1 polymer ?
#
loop_
_entity_poly.entity_id
_entity_poly.type
_entity_poly.pdbx_seq_one_letter_code
_entity_poly.pdbx_strand_id
1 'polypeptide(L)'
;MLAWKDFNLKDDPFMIAPPKDKPIWADREYFMRQLKDAMRRSLLSSPSRIVACIWGDWGAGKTHAMTYFSHPTVMKKLVKDFRLESSLLPISIPLTFPLGNVLDTIYLDIIEQIGVDRIIEALDKLESKTVRPAEAFVKKVSEYMDPRVAEAFVALKAQRSQRQLKFRRYLSMTASAAELGKSGRCSWN
;
A
#
# COMPACT_ATOMS: atom_id res chain seq x y z
N MET A 1 -8.35 -7.36 39.01
CA MET A 1 -7.17 -7.07 38.17
C MET A 1 -7.21 -5.58 37.90
N LEU A 2 -6.21 -4.82 38.34
CA LEU A 2 -6.18 -3.36 38.19
C LEU A 2 -6.00 -3.02 36.70
N ALA A 3 -6.83 -2.13 36.17
CA ALA A 3 -6.73 -1.64 34.80
C ALA A 3 -5.92 -0.33 34.76
N TRP A 4 -5.30 -0.01 33.62
CA TRP A 4 -4.52 1.24 33.46
C TRP A 4 -5.32 2.51 33.75
N LYS A 5 -6.65 2.46 33.57
CA LYS A 5 -7.59 3.55 33.93
C LYS A 5 -7.60 3.85 35.43
N ASP A 6 -7.34 2.84 36.25
CA ASP A 6 -7.30 2.98 37.72
C ASP A 6 -6.06 3.79 38.18
N PHE A 7 -5.09 3.99 37.28
CA PHE A 7 -3.88 4.78 37.51
C PHE A 7 -3.93 6.18 36.85
N ASN A 8 -5.12 6.63 36.42
CA ASN A 8 -5.32 7.92 35.75
C ASN A 8 -4.49 8.11 34.47
N LEU A 9 -4.18 6.99 33.80
CA LEU A 9 -3.47 6.99 32.51
C LEU A 9 -4.47 7.21 31.38
N LYS A 10 -4.03 7.91 30.32
CA LYS A 10 -4.87 8.21 29.14
C LYS A 10 -5.00 7.04 28.16
N ASP A 11 -4.01 6.16 28.16
CA ASP A 11 -3.92 5.01 27.27
C ASP A 11 -3.12 3.89 27.95
N ASP A 12 -3.17 2.68 27.41
CA ASP A 12 -2.39 1.54 27.92
C ASP A 12 -0.90 1.74 27.60
N PRO A 13 -0.01 1.90 28.60
CA PRO A 13 1.41 2.10 28.34
C PRO A 13 2.15 0.79 27.99
N PHE A 14 1.53 -0.37 28.19
CA PHE A 14 2.15 -1.68 28.02
C PHE A 14 1.59 -2.46 26.83
N MET A 15 1.06 -1.75 25.83
CA MET A 15 0.60 -2.40 24.60
C MET A 15 1.72 -3.24 23.96
N ILE A 16 1.39 -4.50 23.67
CA ILE A 16 2.31 -5.45 23.01
C ILE A 16 2.73 -4.94 21.62
N ALA A 17 1.82 -4.22 20.94
CA ALA A 17 2.06 -3.64 19.63
C ALA A 17 1.75 -2.13 19.65
N PRO A 18 2.57 -1.31 18.97
CA PRO A 18 2.32 0.11 18.88
C PRO A 18 1.00 0.41 18.13
N PRO A 19 0.31 1.49 18.47
CA PRO A 19 -0.84 1.98 17.72
C PRO A 19 -0.46 2.29 16.26
N LYS A 20 -1.25 1.82 15.29
CA LYS A 20 -0.98 2.01 13.86
C LYS A 20 -1.24 3.44 13.39
N ASP A 21 -2.09 4.18 14.09
CA ASP A 21 -2.54 5.54 13.77
C ASP A 21 -1.55 6.63 14.18
N LYS A 22 -0.60 6.32 15.09
CA LYS A 22 0.36 7.28 15.62
C LYS A 22 1.79 6.83 15.34
N PRO A 23 2.57 7.62 14.58
CA PRO A 23 3.98 7.32 14.39
C PRO A 23 4.75 7.72 15.65
N ILE A 24 4.95 6.77 16.55
CA ILE A 24 5.75 6.93 17.77
C ILE A 24 7.15 6.36 17.51
N TRP A 25 8.20 7.04 17.99
CA TRP A 25 9.56 6.51 18.01
C TRP A 25 10.10 6.55 19.43
N ALA A 26 10.60 5.42 19.92
CA ALA A 26 11.19 5.30 21.26
C ALA A 26 12.72 5.33 21.14
N ASP A 27 13.31 6.47 21.53
CA ASP A 27 14.73 6.77 21.67
C ASP A 27 15.74 5.70 21.19
N ARG A 28 16.13 5.82 19.91
CA ARG A 28 17.11 4.96 19.22
C ARG A 28 17.79 5.74 18.10
N GLU A 29 18.34 6.91 18.44
CA GLU A 29 18.85 7.89 17.46
C GLU A 29 19.89 7.31 16.49
N TYR A 30 20.80 6.47 16.98
CA TYR A 30 21.79 5.82 16.12
C TYR A 30 21.14 4.93 15.06
N PHE A 31 20.20 4.06 15.46
CA PHE A 31 19.50 3.18 14.54
C PHE A 31 18.58 3.95 13.59
N MET A 32 17.91 5.01 14.07
CA MET A 32 17.10 5.90 13.24
C MET A 32 17.94 6.52 12.13
N ARG A 33 19.16 6.98 12.45
CA ARG A 33 20.09 7.56 11.48
C ARG A 33 20.49 6.54 10.42
N GLN A 34 20.87 5.32 10.82
CA GLN A 34 21.21 4.25 9.87
C GLN A 34 20.07 3.94 8.91
N LEU A 35 18.83 3.86 9.41
CA LEU A 35 17.65 3.64 8.58
C LEU A 35 17.36 4.82 7.65
N LYS A 36 17.45 6.06 8.15
CA LYS A 36 17.31 7.26 7.32
C LYS A 36 18.34 7.29 6.18
N ASP A 37 19.59 6.93 6.45
CA ASP A 37 20.64 6.89 5.43
C ASP A 37 20.41 5.79 4.39
N ALA A 38 19.92 4.62 4.81
CA ALA A 38 19.52 3.55 3.89
C ALA A 38 18.34 4.00 3.00
N MET A 39 17.31 4.63 3.59
CA MET A 39 16.16 5.15 2.85
C MET A 39 16.55 6.29 1.91
N ARG A 40 17.39 7.22 2.37
CA ARG A 40 17.90 8.32 1.54
C ARG A 40 18.59 7.79 0.30
N ARG A 41 19.47 6.79 0.45
CA ARG A 41 20.11 6.11 -0.68
C ARG A 41 19.05 5.49 -1.59
N SER A 42 18.12 4.71 -1.03
CA SER A 42 17.06 4.04 -1.81
C SER A 42 16.23 5.00 -2.64
N LEU A 43 15.90 6.17 -2.09
CA LEU A 43 15.08 7.18 -2.75
C LEU A 43 15.85 8.04 -3.77
N LEU A 44 17.17 8.18 -3.62
CA LEU A 44 18.00 8.98 -4.54
C LEU A 44 18.45 8.21 -5.77
N SER A 45 18.65 6.89 -5.66
CA SER A 45 19.21 6.12 -6.76
C SER A 45 18.13 5.39 -7.57
N SER A 46 18.04 5.70 -8.87
CA SER A 46 17.31 4.90 -9.87
C SER A 46 18.25 3.93 -10.56
N PRO A 47 17.91 2.64 -10.77
CA PRO A 47 16.85 1.82 -10.16
C PRO A 47 17.46 0.98 -9.02
N SER A 48 17.24 1.36 -7.77
CA SER A 48 17.92 0.68 -6.65
C SER A 48 17.13 -0.48 -6.09
N ARG A 49 17.73 -1.67 -6.15
CA ARG A 49 17.33 -2.80 -5.30
C ARG A 49 18.16 -2.76 -4.01
N ILE A 50 17.80 -1.90 -3.06
CA ILE A 50 18.40 -1.96 -1.73
C ILE A 50 17.69 -3.03 -0.93
N VAL A 51 18.40 -4.13 -0.65
CA VAL A 51 17.97 -5.14 0.31
C VAL A 51 18.63 -4.82 1.66
N ALA A 52 17.84 -4.31 2.60
CA ALA A 52 18.29 -4.05 3.96
C ALA A 52 17.79 -5.17 4.88
N CYS A 53 18.72 -5.92 5.48
CA CYS A 53 18.39 -6.90 6.52
C CYS A 53 18.51 -6.23 7.88
N ILE A 54 17.42 -6.24 8.66
CA ILE A 54 17.39 -5.71 10.03
C ILE A 54 17.27 -6.91 10.96
N TRP A 55 18.34 -7.23 11.68
CA TRP A 55 18.39 -8.34 12.64
C TRP A 55 18.62 -7.85 14.06
N GLY A 56 18.38 -8.72 15.04
CA GLY A 56 18.53 -8.45 16.47
C GLY A 56 17.51 -9.23 17.31
N ASP A 57 17.54 -9.05 18.62
CA ASP A 57 16.72 -9.82 19.56
C ASP A 57 15.21 -9.62 19.39
N TRP A 58 14.43 -10.61 19.83
CA TRP A 58 12.98 -10.49 19.89
C TRP A 58 12.58 -9.33 20.80
N GLY A 59 11.59 -8.54 20.41
CA GLY A 59 11.22 -7.31 21.14
C GLY A 59 12.15 -6.11 20.91
N ALA A 60 13.25 -6.23 20.16
CA ALA A 60 14.17 -5.10 19.91
C ALA A 60 13.61 -3.98 19.00
N GLY A 61 12.32 -4.01 18.65
CA GLY A 61 11.66 -2.93 17.90
C GLY A 61 11.87 -2.94 16.37
N LYS A 62 12.28 -4.06 15.78
CA LYS A 62 12.51 -4.18 14.32
C LYS A 62 11.24 -3.89 13.50
N THR A 63 10.16 -4.61 13.80
CA THR A 63 8.85 -4.42 13.17
C THR A 63 8.30 -3.03 13.46
N HIS A 64 8.42 -2.57 14.71
CA HIS A 64 8.04 -1.21 15.11
C HIS A 64 8.74 -0.16 14.23
N ALA A 65 10.04 -0.29 14.01
CA ALA A 65 10.80 0.66 13.20
C ALA A 65 10.33 0.68 11.74
N MET A 66 10.08 -0.47 11.13
CA MET A 66 9.55 -0.54 9.77
C MET A 66 8.14 0.03 9.66
N THR A 67 7.28 -0.22 10.65
CA THR A 67 5.94 0.38 10.72
C THR A 67 6.01 1.90 10.85
N TYR A 68 6.91 2.43 11.70
CA TYR A 68 7.10 3.87 11.88
C TYR A 68 7.46 4.56 10.55
N PHE A 69 8.46 4.04 9.83
CA PHE A 69 8.89 4.63 8.56
C PHE A 69 7.90 4.39 7.41
N SER A 70 7.05 3.36 7.52
CA SER A 70 5.96 3.13 6.56
C SER A 70 4.82 4.13 6.70
N HIS A 71 4.76 4.88 7.81
CA HIS A 71 3.68 5.83 8.05
C HIS A 71 3.74 7.02 7.06
N PRO A 72 2.64 7.35 6.35
CA PRO A 72 2.68 8.37 5.28
C PRO A 72 3.16 9.75 5.73
N THR A 73 2.85 10.16 6.96
CA THR A 73 3.30 11.44 7.52
C THR A 73 4.82 11.47 7.76
N VAL A 74 5.39 10.34 8.20
CA VAL A 74 6.85 10.19 8.39
C VAL A 74 7.55 10.21 7.04
N MET A 75 7.04 9.45 6.07
CA MET A 75 7.62 9.44 4.72
C MET A 75 7.57 10.80 4.04
N LYS A 76 6.44 11.53 4.16
CA LYS A 76 6.33 12.94 3.69
C LYS A 76 7.40 13.83 4.29
N LYS A 77 7.62 13.71 5.60
CA LYS A 77 8.65 14.47 6.31
C LYS A 77 10.05 14.10 5.79
N LEU A 78 10.36 12.82 5.63
CA LEU A 78 11.65 12.36 5.11
C LEU A 78 11.93 12.86 3.69
N VAL A 79 10.96 12.77 2.78
CA VAL A 79 11.10 13.27 1.40
C VAL A 79 11.42 14.77 1.40
N LYS A 80 10.75 15.54 2.26
CA LYS A 80 11.01 16.97 2.45
C LYS A 80 12.40 17.22 3.04
N ASP A 81 12.79 16.48 4.08
CA ASP A 81 14.10 16.60 4.73
C ASP A 81 15.24 16.25 3.77
N PHE A 82 15.02 15.27 2.87
CA PHE A 82 15.97 14.87 1.83
C PHE A 82 15.98 15.79 0.61
N ARG A 83 15.10 16.80 0.54
CA ARG A 83 14.94 17.73 -0.59
C ARG A 83 14.77 17.02 -1.93
N LEU A 84 14.03 15.92 -1.94
CA LEU A 84 13.73 15.18 -3.16
C LEU A 84 12.64 15.92 -3.94
N GLU A 85 12.89 16.24 -5.21
CA GLU A 85 11.91 16.90 -6.09
C GLU A 85 10.79 15.95 -6.59
N SER A 86 10.69 14.74 -6.04
CA SER A 86 9.67 13.78 -6.45
C SER A 86 8.28 14.26 -6.04
N SER A 87 7.40 14.46 -7.03
CA SER A 87 5.98 14.76 -6.83
C SER A 87 5.18 13.59 -6.23
N LEU A 88 5.75 12.38 -6.23
CA LEU A 88 5.10 11.17 -5.75
C LEU A 88 5.79 10.64 -4.49
N LEU A 89 4.98 10.44 -3.46
CA LEU A 89 5.43 9.81 -2.22
C LEU A 89 5.59 8.30 -2.44
N PRO A 90 6.68 7.69 -1.95
CA PRO A 90 6.83 6.25 -1.94
C PRO A 90 5.65 5.56 -1.26
N ILE A 91 5.19 4.46 -1.85
CA ILE A 91 4.22 3.58 -1.22
C ILE A 91 5.00 2.58 -0.36
N SER A 92 4.76 2.59 0.94
CA SER A 92 5.29 1.57 1.84
C SER A 92 4.26 0.47 2.05
N ILE A 93 4.67 -0.77 1.85
CA ILE A 93 3.81 -1.95 1.97
C ILE A 93 4.46 -2.92 2.96
N PRO A 94 4.11 -2.87 4.26
CA PRO A 94 4.55 -3.88 5.22
C PRO A 94 3.94 -5.25 4.90
N LEU A 95 4.77 -6.18 4.41
CA LEU A 95 4.35 -7.55 4.10
C LEU A 95 4.83 -8.50 5.20
N THR A 96 3.96 -9.44 5.59
CA THR A 96 4.38 -10.60 6.39
C THR A 96 4.67 -11.72 5.42
N PHE A 97 5.92 -12.19 5.39
CA PHE A 97 6.30 -13.23 4.43
C PHE A 97 5.56 -14.54 4.78
N PRO A 98 4.69 -15.04 3.88
CA PRO A 98 3.91 -16.24 4.13
C PRO A 98 4.79 -17.50 4.01
N LEU A 99 4.37 -18.57 4.67
CA LEU A 99 5.07 -19.87 4.60
C LEU A 99 4.70 -20.72 3.38
N GLY A 100 3.60 -20.39 2.69
CA GLY A 100 3.12 -21.09 1.50
C GLY A 100 2.33 -20.13 0.59
N ASN A 101 2.14 -20.50 -0.69
CA ASN A 101 1.51 -19.65 -1.72
C ASN A 101 2.06 -18.22 -1.71
N VAL A 102 3.39 -18.13 -1.74
CA VAL A 102 4.13 -16.89 -1.42
C VAL A 102 3.78 -15.74 -2.33
N LEU A 103 3.77 -15.99 -3.64
CA LEU A 103 3.49 -14.96 -4.62
C LEU A 103 2.05 -14.45 -4.47
N ASP A 104 1.07 -15.35 -4.49
CA ASP A 104 -0.35 -14.98 -4.43
C ASP A 104 -0.66 -14.18 -3.17
N THR A 105 -0.15 -14.62 -2.02
CA THR A 105 -0.37 -13.92 -0.74
C THR A 105 0.30 -12.54 -0.74
N ILE A 106 1.53 -12.42 -1.26
CA ILE A 106 2.20 -11.11 -1.39
C ILE A 106 1.41 -10.19 -2.32
N TYR A 107 0.93 -10.69 -3.47
CA TYR A 107 0.13 -9.91 -4.40
C TYR A 107 -1.18 -9.45 -3.77
N LEU A 108 -1.87 -10.34 -3.05
CA LEU A 108 -3.08 -10.03 -2.32
C LEU A 108 -2.84 -8.96 -1.25
N ASP A 109 -1.81 -9.11 -0.43
CA ASP A 109 -1.45 -8.13 0.60
C ASP A 109 -1.11 -6.75 -0.02
N ILE A 110 -0.41 -6.72 -1.16
CA ILE A 110 -0.13 -5.48 -1.91
C ILE A 110 -1.44 -4.82 -2.34
N ILE A 111 -2.35 -5.59 -2.95
CA ILE A 111 -3.64 -5.06 -3.44
C ILE A 111 -4.50 -4.56 -2.28
N GLU A 112 -4.55 -5.29 -1.17
CA GLU A 112 -5.29 -4.90 0.03
C GLU A 112 -4.75 -3.60 0.62
N GLN A 113 -3.43 -3.44 0.69
CA GLN A 113 -2.80 -2.25 1.28
C GLN A 113 -2.84 -1.02 0.38
N ILE A 114 -2.71 -1.20 -0.94
CA ILE A 114 -2.94 -0.09 -1.88
C ILE A 114 -4.43 0.27 -1.85
N GLY A 115 -5.30 -0.74 -1.85
CA GLY A 115 -6.74 -0.59 -1.88
C GLY A 115 -7.26 -0.21 -3.28
N VAL A 116 -8.40 -0.79 -3.66
CA VAL A 116 -9.05 -0.51 -4.95
C VAL A 116 -9.40 0.98 -5.09
N ASP A 117 -9.72 1.66 -3.99
CA ASP A 117 -10.13 3.07 -4.01
C ASP A 117 -8.97 3.99 -4.43
N ARG A 118 -7.73 3.75 -3.95
CA ARG A 118 -6.57 4.55 -4.38
C ARG A 118 -6.23 4.32 -5.85
N ILE A 119 -6.47 3.12 -6.36
CA ILE A 119 -6.30 2.81 -7.79
C ILE A 119 -7.34 3.58 -8.60
N ILE A 120 -8.61 3.60 -8.16
CA ILE A 120 -9.66 4.39 -8.80
C ILE A 120 -9.32 5.89 -8.79
N GLU A 121 -8.87 6.44 -7.66
CA GLU A 121 -8.43 7.84 -7.57
C GLU A 121 -7.26 8.16 -8.52
N ALA A 122 -6.31 7.23 -8.67
CA ALA A 122 -5.20 7.39 -9.60
C ALA A 122 -5.69 7.42 -11.06
N LEU A 123 -6.66 6.57 -11.40
CA LEU A 123 -7.31 6.54 -12.72
C LEU A 123 -8.12 7.82 -12.97
N ASP A 124 -8.83 8.35 -11.97
CA ASP A 124 -9.54 9.64 -12.07
C ASP A 124 -8.59 10.80 -12.39
N LYS A 125 -7.42 10.84 -11.72
CA LYS A 125 -6.38 11.82 -12.02
C LYS A 125 -5.81 11.66 -13.43
N LEU A 126 -5.63 10.42 -13.90
CA LEU A 126 -5.14 10.15 -15.25
C LEU A 126 -6.14 10.68 -16.30
N GLU A 127 -7.44 10.40 -16.12
CA GLU A 127 -8.49 10.85 -17.03
C GLU A 127 -8.64 12.37 -17.04
N SER A 128 -8.52 13.04 -15.87
CA SER A 128 -8.57 14.51 -15.81
C SER A 128 -7.49 15.20 -16.66
N LYS A 129 -6.39 14.49 -16.96
CA LYS A 129 -5.31 14.95 -17.84
C LYS A 129 -5.50 14.55 -19.30
N THR A 130 -6.48 13.69 -19.60
CA THR A 130 -6.71 13.11 -20.92
C THR A 130 -8.19 13.21 -21.29
N VAL A 131 -8.58 14.25 -22.04
CA VAL A 131 -9.92 14.34 -22.64
C VAL A 131 -9.98 13.33 -23.80
N ARG A 132 -10.27 12.06 -23.52
CA ARG A 132 -10.32 11.00 -24.55
C ARG A 132 -11.48 10.03 -24.31
N PRO A 133 -12.06 9.44 -25.37
CA PRO A 133 -13.10 8.41 -25.27
C PRO A 133 -12.61 7.17 -24.50
N ALA A 134 -13.54 6.42 -23.89
CA ALA A 134 -13.24 5.31 -22.98
C ALA A 134 -12.26 4.27 -23.55
N GLU A 135 -12.34 3.96 -24.84
CA GLU A 135 -11.43 3.02 -25.53
C GLU A 135 -9.98 3.53 -25.56
N ALA A 136 -9.79 4.83 -25.81
CA ALA A 136 -8.48 5.46 -25.79
C ALA A 136 -7.92 5.58 -24.37
N PHE A 137 -8.80 5.67 -23.37
CA PHE A 137 -8.42 5.62 -21.96
C PHE A 137 -7.98 4.22 -21.53
N VAL A 138 -8.74 3.16 -21.89
CA VAL A 138 -8.34 1.76 -21.68
C VAL A 138 -6.96 1.50 -22.28
N LYS A 139 -6.75 1.85 -23.56
CA LYS A 139 -5.45 1.69 -24.22
C LYS A 139 -4.31 2.35 -23.45
N LYS A 140 -4.56 3.52 -22.85
CA LYS A 140 -3.55 4.24 -22.06
C LYS A 140 -3.28 3.56 -20.71
N VAL A 141 -4.31 3.05 -20.05
CA VAL A 141 -4.16 2.30 -18.79
C VAL A 141 -3.44 0.96 -19.04
N SER A 142 -3.70 0.31 -20.17
CA SER A 142 -3.03 -0.93 -20.60
C SER A 142 -1.52 -0.76 -20.86
N GLU A 143 -0.99 0.46 -20.92
CA GLU A 143 0.46 0.69 -20.93
C GLU A 143 1.09 0.40 -19.57
N TYR A 144 0.31 0.43 -18.48
CA TYR A 144 0.78 0.27 -17.10
C TYR A 144 0.39 -1.07 -16.48
N MET A 145 -0.58 -1.80 -17.05
CA MET A 145 -1.08 -3.07 -16.53
C MET A 145 -1.64 -3.95 -17.64
N ASP A 146 -1.93 -5.21 -17.33
CA ASP A 146 -2.54 -6.13 -18.29
C ASP A 146 -3.86 -5.53 -18.87
N PRO A 147 -4.11 -5.64 -20.19
CA PRO A 147 -5.28 -5.04 -20.83
C PRO A 147 -6.61 -5.47 -20.23
N ARG A 148 -6.74 -6.73 -19.77
CA ARG A 148 -7.98 -7.25 -19.18
C ARG A 148 -8.23 -6.60 -17.82
N VAL A 149 -7.15 -6.35 -17.07
CA VAL A 149 -7.19 -5.66 -15.79
C VAL A 149 -7.52 -4.18 -16.00
N ALA A 150 -6.93 -3.54 -17.00
CA ALA A 150 -7.23 -2.17 -17.39
C ALA A 150 -8.72 -1.97 -17.74
N GLU A 151 -9.28 -2.85 -18.58
CA GLU A 151 -10.70 -2.84 -18.93
C GLU A 151 -11.59 -2.98 -17.70
N ALA A 152 -11.27 -3.92 -16.80
CA ALA A 152 -12.02 -4.12 -15.58
C ALA A 152 -12.00 -2.88 -14.67
N PHE A 153 -10.84 -2.23 -14.51
CA PHE A 153 -10.70 -0.99 -13.74
C PHE A 153 -11.50 0.18 -14.34
N VAL A 154 -11.51 0.34 -15.66
CA VAL A 154 -12.31 1.37 -16.34
C VAL A 154 -13.82 1.07 -16.18
N ALA A 155 -14.24 -0.19 -16.30
CA ALA A 155 -15.64 -0.58 -16.13
C ALA A 155 -16.16 -0.36 -14.70
N LEU A 156 -15.30 -0.46 -13.68
CA LEU A 156 -15.67 -0.25 -12.27
C LEU A 156 -15.89 1.21 -11.91
N LYS A 157 -15.12 2.09 -12.52
CA LYS A 157 -15.28 3.53 -12.35
C LYS A 157 -16.71 3.97 -12.74
N ALA A 158 -17.27 3.38 -13.79
CA ALA A 158 -18.60 3.71 -14.29
C ALA A 158 -19.76 3.24 -13.36
N GLN A 159 -19.53 2.32 -12.41
CA GLN A 159 -20.60 1.72 -11.61
C GLN A 159 -20.19 1.51 -10.14
N ARG A 160 -20.63 2.42 -9.25
CA ARG A 160 -20.05 2.62 -7.92
C ARG A 160 -20.46 1.67 -6.79
N SER A 161 -21.48 0.81 -6.88
CA SER A 161 -21.94 0.05 -5.69
C SER A 161 -21.79 -1.47 -5.77
N GLN A 162 -22.54 -2.17 -6.63
CA GLN A 162 -22.52 -3.64 -6.63
C GLN A 162 -21.35 -4.29 -7.38
N ARG A 163 -20.86 -3.68 -8.47
CA ARG A 163 -19.74 -4.23 -9.25
C ARG A 163 -18.40 -4.08 -8.53
N GLN A 164 -18.22 -3.02 -7.75
CA GLN A 164 -17.02 -2.81 -6.92
C GLN A 164 -16.80 -3.96 -5.93
N LEU A 165 -17.87 -4.45 -5.30
CA LEU A 165 -17.78 -5.59 -4.39
C LEU A 165 -17.36 -6.88 -5.11
N LYS A 166 -17.94 -7.18 -6.27
CA LYS A 166 -17.60 -8.38 -7.05
C LYS A 166 -16.18 -8.35 -7.59
N PHE A 167 -15.69 -7.18 -8.01
CA PHE A 167 -14.32 -7.04 -8.46
C PHE A 167 -13.31 -7.06 -7.32
N ARG A 168 -13.61 -6.43 -6.18
CA ARG A 168 -12.80 -6.62 -4.96
C ARG A 168 -12.67 -8.10 -4.63
N ARG A 169 -13.77 -8.86 -4.74
CA ARG A 169 -13.75 -10.32 -4.55
C ARG A 169 -12.91 -11.06 -5.58
N TYR A 170 -12.92 -10.64 -6.84
CA TYR A 170 -12.06 -11.24 -7.86
C TYR A 170 -10.58 -10.94 -7.63
N LEU A 171 -10.24 -9.68 -7.37
CA LEU A 171 -8.87 -9.29 -7.03
C LEU A 171 -8.38 -9.99 -5.76
N SER A 172 -9.27 -10.23 -4.80
CA SER A 172 -8.96 -11.00 -3.60
C SER A 172 -8.99 -12.52 -3.83
N MET A 173 -9.11 -12.98 -5.09
CA MET A 173 -9.19 -14.38 -5.50
C MET A 173 -10.35 -15.18 -4.85
N THR A 174 -11.38 -14.48 -4.36
CA THR A 174 -12.59 -15.06 -3.75
C THR A 174 -13.79 -15.12 -4.71
N ALA A 175 -13.58 -14.73 -5.97
CA ALA A 175 -14.54 -14.87 -7.06
C ALA A 175 -13.84 -15.30 -8.34
N SER A 176 -14.53 -16.08 -9.17
CA SER A 176 -14.01 -16.55 -10.46
C SER A 176 -14.19 -15.51 -11.58
N ALA A 177 -13.40 -15.63 -12.64
CA ALA A 177 -13.54 -14.78 -13.83
C ALA A 177 -14.97 -14.86 -14.44
N ALA A 178 -15.61 -16.03 -14.36
CA ALA A 178 -16.99 -16.25 -14.81
C ALA A 178 -18.02 -15.45 -14.00
N GLU A 179 -17.78 -15.24 -12.70
CA GLU A 179 -18.65 -14.42 -11.84
C GLU A 179 -18.51 -12.93 -12.12
N LEU A 180 -17.34 -12.49 -12.58
CA LEU A 180 -17.11 -11.15 -13.08
C LEU A 180 -17.83 -10.89 -14.41
N GLY A 181 -17.77 -11.84 -15.36
CA GLY A 181 -18.40 -11.74 -16.67
C GLY A 181 -19.93 -11.59 -16.62
N LYS A 182 -20.60 -12.17 -15.62
CA LYS A 182 -22.06 -11.99 -15.40
C LYS A 182 -22.44 -10.57 -14.97
N SER A 183 -21.47 -9.73 -14.63
CA SER A 183 -21.73 -8.40 -14.06
C SER A 183 -21.99 -7.35 -15.12
N GLY A 184 -21.43 -7.46 -16.33
CA GLY A 184 -21.64 -6.51 -17.43
C GLY A 184 -21.52 -7.19 -18.78
N ARG A 185 -22.24 -6.68 -19.78
CA ARG A 185 -22.12 -7.09 -21.19
C ARG A 185 -20.70 -6.81 -21.69
N CYS A 186 -19.76 -7.68 -21.34
CA CYS A 186 -18.51 -7.89 -22.03
C CYS A 186 -18.47 -9.40 -22.24
N SER A 187 -18.66 -9.84 -23.48
CA SER A 187 -18.48 -11.23 -23.86
C SER A 187 -16.99 -11.54 -23.76
N TRP A 188 -16.60 -12.23 -22.70
CA TRP A 188 -15.26 -12.76 -22.52
C TRP A 188 -15.20 -14.13 -23.21
N ASN A 189 -14.73 -14.16 -24.44
CA ASN A 189 -14.28 -15.38 -25.13
C ASN A 189 -12.76 -15.40 -25.17
#